data_AF-A0A0C2Y218-F1
#
_entry.id   AF-A0A0C2Y218-F1
#
_cell.length_a   1.000
_cell.length_b   1.000
_cell.length_c   1.000
_cell.angle_alpha   90.00
_cell.angle_beta   90.00
_cell.angle_gamma   90.00
#
_symmetry.space_group_name_H-M   'P 1'
#
loop_
_entity.id
_entity.type
_entity.pdbx_description
1 polymer ?
#
loop_
_entity_poly.entity_id
_entity_poly.type
_entity_poly.pdbx_seq_one_letter_code
_entity_poly.pdbx_strand_id
1 'polypeptide(L)'
;MSLIENIVEVFLRDIAALRPGNDNYREVDAILAPALEAEMLLRRFFGTNHPLVPTNPHAGLIDVFSILPIPTTIGRDRVTDLDSAHLFPFLDADNHRFRLPDGSPAFVTSDRFMRNWDIFTDRILKDLDWSNVVAAGGAVLGCLKPTVPGDKADMAIMKDFQSGAYNSSDLDLFIYGLSQQQAKEKMQSIENQVRARALFPIVCVRKAHTVTIYTAFPARPIQIILRLYRSPAEVLTGFDVDASCCAFDGTRVWLSPRSLVSFMRQSITIDMTRRSPSYEVRLSKYARRGFEVYFPELRRGDINLESAVLDRNRDTFLSGVARLLILEELSISHEAYPNLTYPPGRRITMRTKDTVPEPLEEDIGLAYGNYDFSWRQLPYGVGCDAFKIQKLSIKMDNKVNNPTRRENENRRLHRHVVFAGKSCPVPETEDERAMLRRESESHIYGRLTFMEMNPGRQLIGSFNPITTGDWTAEAYQ
;
A
#
# COMPACT_ATOMS: atom_id res chain seq x y z
N MET A 1 -28.22 9.90 -4.92
CA MET A 1 -27.03 9.95 -5.79
C MET A 1 -26.46 11.37 -5.87
N SER A 2 -27.28 12.39 -6.16
CA SER A 2 -26.86 13.80 -6.12
C SER A 2 -26.21 14.25 -4.81
N LEU A 3 -26.57 13.64 -3.68
CA LEU A 3 -26.02 14.01 -2.36
C LEU A 3 -24.50 13.80 -2.25
N ILE A 4 -23.96 12.68 -2.77
CA ILE A 4 -22.53 12.36 -2.61
C ILE A 4 -21.67 13.23 -3.54
N GLU A 5 -22.12 13.44 -4.77
CA GLU A 5 -21.45 14.33 -5.71
C GLU A 5 -21.48 15.78 -5.20
N ASN A 6 -22.64 16.23 -4.69
CA ASN A 6 -22.77 17.53 -4.04
C ASN A 6 -21.85 17.67 -2.82
N ILE A 7 -21.63 16.61 -2.03
CA ILE A 7 -20.69 16.66 -0.89
C ILE A 7 -19.24 16.89 -1.36
N VAL A 8 -18.83 16.28 -2.47
CA VAL A 8 -17.49 16.51 -3.04
C VAL A 8 -17.36 17.95 -3.53
N GLU A 9 -18.38 18.47 -4.21
CA GLU A 9 -18.39 19.87 -4.68
C GLU A 9 -18.33 20.87 -3.53
N VAL A 10 -19.12 20.65 -2.48
CA VAL A 10 -19.10 21.45 -1.24
C VAL A 10 -17.73 21.37 -0.57
N PHE A 11 -17.18 20.16 -0.43
CA PHE A 11 -15.84 19.96 0.13
C PHE A 11 -14.77 20.73 -0.67
N LEU A 12 -14.77 20.65 -2.00
CA LEU A 12 -13.80 21.35 -2.84
C LEU A 12 -13.95 22.88 -2.74
N ARG A 13 -15.18 23.38 -2.68
CA ARG A 13 -15.46 24.81 -2.48
C ARG A 13 -14.89 25.30 -1.14
N ASP A 14 -15.12 24.55 -0.08
CA ASP A 14 -14.71 24.93 1.27
C ASP A 14 -13.18 24.80 1.43
N ILE A 15 -12.55 23.79 0.81
CA ILE A 15 -11.09 23.67 0.69
C ILE A 15 -10.49 24.85 -0.07
N ALA A 16 -11.11 25.31 -1.15
CA ALA A 16 -10.62 26.44 -1.93
C ALA A 16 -10.65 27.77 -1.14
N ALA A 17 -11.47 27.87 -0.09
CA ALA A 17 -11.52 29.01 0.82
C ALA A 17 -10.42 28.97 1.91
N LEU A 18 -9.82 27.80 2.13
CA LEU A 18 -8.80 27.62 3.15
C LEU A 18 -7.49 28.30 2.75
N ARG A 19 -6.91 29.09 3.66
CA ARG A 19 -5.61 29.73 3.44
C ARG A 19 -4.47 28.91 4.06
N PRO A 20 -3.24 29.01 3.54
CA PRO A 20 -2.06 28.51 4.25
C PRO A 20 -1.96 29.10 5.66
N GLY A 21 -1.35 28.37 6.59
CA GLY A 21 -1.15 28.79 7.97
C GLY A 21 -1.63 27.79 9.04
N ASN A 22 -1.06 27.92 10.24
CA ASN A 22 -1.20 26.95 11.33
C ASN A 22 -2.63 26.80 11.84
N ASP A 23 -3.39 27.89 11.97
CA ASP A 23 -4.77 27.85 12.49
C ASP A 23 -5.68 26.96 11.62
N ASN A 24 -5.44 26.99 10.31
CA ASN A 24 -6.21 26.25 9.32
C ASN A 24 -5.87 24.75 9.28
N TYR A 25 -4.78 24.32 9.91
CA TYR A 25 -4.36 22.90 9.94
C TYR A 25 -5.41 22.01 10.62
N ARG A 26 -6.05 22.52 11.68
CA ARG A 26 -7.11 21.81 12.43
C ARG A 26 -8.50 22.09 11.85
N GLU A 27 -8.74 23.27 11.30
CA GLU A 27 -10.05 23.63 10.72
C GLU A 27 -10.46 22.73 9.56
N VAL A 28 -9.49 22.22 8.78
CA VAL A 28 -9.79 21.30 7.69
C VAL A 28 -10.38 19.96 8.15
N ASP A 29 -10.32 19.59 9.45
CA ASP A 29 -11.06 18.43 9.97
C ASP A 29 -12.57 18.64 9.87
N ALA A 30 -13.06 19.85 10.19
CA ALA A 30 -14.48 20.19 10.10
C ALA A 30 -14.97 20.19 8.64
N ILE A 31 -14.12 20.66 7.72
CA ILE A 31 -14.41 20.64 6.27
C ILE A 31 -14.44 19.21 5.73
N LEU A 32 -13.52 18.35 6.19
CA LEU A 32 -13.39 16.98 5.74
C LEU A 32 -14.50 16.05 6.30
N ALA A 33 -15.02 16.33 7.50
CA ALA A 33 -15.95 15.45 8.21
C ALA A 33 -17.19 15.02 7.38
N PRO A 34 -17.93 15.91 6.68
CA PRO A 34 -19.07 15.49 5.85
C PRO A 34 -18.67 14.55 4.71
N ALA A 35 -17.49 14.74 4.14
CA ALA A 35 -16.96 13.88 3.08
C ALA A 35 -16.56 12.50 3.61
N LEU A 36 -16.01 12.42 4.83
CA LEU A 36 -15.71 11.15 5.50
C LEU A 36 -16.99 10.35 5.82
N GLU A 37 -18.05 11.02 6.26
CA GLU A 37 -19.36 10.38 6.49
C GLU A 37 -19.94 9.80 5.20
N ALA A 38 -19.87 10.57 4.10
CA ALA A 38 -20.29 10.11 2.79
C ALA A 38 -19.45 8.90 2.30
N GLU A 39 -18.13 8.94 2.49
CA GLU A 39 -17.23 7.83 2.16
C GLU A 39 -17.55 6.58 3.00
N MET A 40 -17.86 6.75 4.29
CA MET A 40 -18.26 5.65 5.17
C MET A 40 -19.57 4.99 4.68
N LEU A 41 -20.55 5.80 4.25
CA LEU A 41 -21.80 5.28 3.66
C LEU A 41 -21.53 4.52 2.36
N LEU A 42 -20.71 5.06 1.45
CA LEU A 42 -20.30 4.37 0.23
C LEU A 42 -19.65 3.03 0.54
N ARG A 43 -18.72 3.01 1.50
CA ARG A 43 -18.02 1.81 1.93
C ARG A 43 -18.98 0.75 2.47
N ARG A 44 -20.00 1.15 3.24
CA ARG A 44 -21.06 0.24 3.70
C ARG A 44 -21.89 -0.29 2.54
N PHE A 45 -22.24 0.54 1.57
CA PHE A 45 -23.00 0.12 0.39
C PHE A 45 -22.22 -0.90 -0.44
N PHE A 46 -20.94 -0.65 -0.71
CA PHE A 46 -20.08 -1.62 -1.40
C PHE A 46 -19.91 -2.90 -0.60
N GLY A 47 -19.65 -2.80 0.71
CA GLY A 47 -19.44 -3.97 1.58
C GLY A 47 -20.66 -4.89 1.73
N THR A 48 -21.88 -4.36 1.56
CA THR A 48 -23.14 -5.10 1.73
C THR A 48 -23.83 -5.44 0.40
N ASN A 49 -23.22 -5.13 -0.75
CA ASN A 49 -23.87 -5.21 -2.06
C ASN A 49 -25.23 -4.47 -2.07
N HIS A 50 -25.28 -3.29 -1.47
CA HIS A 50 -26.53 -2.56 -1.27
C HIS A 50 -27.13 -2.10 -2.62
N PRO A 51 -28.47 -2.09 -2.80
CA PRO A 51 -29.11 -1.60 -4.02
C PRO A 51 -28.80 -0.14 -4.38
N LEU A 52 -28.37 0.65 -3.39
CA LEU A 52 -27.99 2.07 -3.55
C LEU A 52 -26.52 2.29 -3.88
N VAL A 53 -25.77 1.24 -4.26
CA VAL A 53 -24.42 1.42 -4.81
C VAL A 53 -24.49 2.36 -6.03
N PRO A 54 -23.69 3.44 -6.08
CA PRO A 54 -23.75 4.39 -7.19
C PRO A 54 -23.43 3.75 -8.54
N THR A 55 -24.11 4.22 -9.59
CA THR A 55 -23.81 3.84 -10.98
C THR A 55 -22.60 4.60 -11.53
N ASN A 56 -22.33 5.81 -11.02
CA ASN A 56 -21.12 6.57 -11.35
C ASN A 56 -19.89 5.84 -10.76
N PRO A 57 -18.94 5.38 -11.59
CA PRO A 57 -17.76 4.65 -11.12
C PRO A 57 -16.81 5.49 -10.26
N HIS A 58 -16.89 6.82 -10.35
CA HIS A 58 -16.05 7.77 -9.61
C HIS A 58 -16.80 8.51 -8.50
N ALA A 59 -17.95 7.98 -8.06
CA ALA A 59 -18.74 8.60 -6.98
C ALA A 59 -17.90 8.83 -5.72
N GLY A 60 -17.91 10.07 -5.20
CA GLY A 60 -17.14 10.46 -4.03
C GLY A 60 -15.64 10.68 -4.27
N LEU A 61 -15.18 10.58 -5.53
CA LEU A 61 -13.79 10.84 -5.91
C LEU A 61 -13.64 12.22 -6.57
N ILE A 62 -12.42 12.72 -6.52
CA ILE A 62 -12.01 14.02 -7.05
C ILE A 62 -11.05 13.79 -8.22
N ASP A 63 -11.32 14.37 -9.38
CA ASP A 63 -10.35 14.47 -10.46
C ASP A 63 -9.33 15.56 -10.13
N VAL A 64 -8.11 15.15 -9.79
CA VAL A 64 -7.05 16.01 -9.27
C VAL A 64 -6.71 17.15 -10.22
N PHE A 65 -6.66 16.86 -11.52
CA PHE A 65 -6.24 17.84 -12.52
C PHE A 65 -7.37 18.79 -12.94
N SER A 66 -8.58 18.57 -12.44
CA SER A 66 -9.71 19.49 -12.61
C SER A 66 -9.75 20.60 -11.55
N ILE A 67 -8.99 20.47 -10.45
CA ILE A 67 -8.97 21.45 -9.36
C ILE A 67 -8.07 22.63 -9.73
N LEU A 68 -8.65 23.82 -9.87
CA LEU A 68 -7.92 25.05 -10.17
C LEU A 68 -8.35 26.19 -9.22
N PRO A 69 -7.40 26.90 -8.58
CA PRO A 69 -5.96 26.61 -8.56
C PRO A 69 -5.63 25.30 -7.82
N ILE A 70 -4.42 24.78 -8.02
CA ILE A 70 -3.93 23.60 -7.28
C ILE A 70 -3.96 23.91 -5.77
N PRO A 71 -4.62 23.09 -4.94
CA PRO A 71 -4.60 23.24 -3.49
C PRO A 71 -3.18 23.28 -2.94
N THR A 72 -2.98 24.11 -1.94
CA THR A 72 -1.66 24.30 -1.34
C THR A 72 -1.50 23.48 -0.07
N THR A 73 -0.25 23.26 0.31
CA THR A 73 0.11 22.67 1.60
C THR A 73 -0.25 23.61 2.74
N ILE A 74 -0.59 23.01 3.88
CA ILE A 74 -0.94 23.70 5.11
C ILE A 74 0.09 23.30 6.17
N GLY A 75 0.86 24.27 6.63
CA GLY A 75 1.84 24.17 7.69
C GLY A 75 1.19 23.95 9.06
N ARG A 76 2.01 23.50 10.02
CA ARG A 76 1.62 23.35 11.43
C ARG A 76 2.61 24.07 12.32
N ASP A 77 2.11 24.56 13.46
CA ASP A 77 2.97 25.23 14.45
C ASP A 77 3.89 24.22 15.12
N ARG A 78 5.19 24.49 15.03
CA ARG A 78 6.22 23.60 15.54
C ARG A 78 6.42 23.69 17.05
N VAL A 79 6.05 24.79 17.68
CA VAL A 79 6.33 24.99 19.11
C VAL A 79 5.23 24.39 19.97
N THR A 80 3.98 24.40 19.50
CA THR A 80 2.81 24.00 20.29
C THR A 80 2.17 22.68 19.87
N ASP A 81 2.36 22.24 18.62
CA ASP A 81 1.58 21.15 18.00
C ASP A 81 2.47 20.03 17.39
N LEU A 82 3.81 20.14 17.42
CA LEU A 82 4.71 19.16 16.78
C LEU A 82 4.58 17.76 17.38
N ASP A 83 4.65 17.69 18.71
CA ASP A 83 4.82 16.43 19.43
C ASP A 83 3.54 15.94 20.10
N SER A 84 2.56 16.78 20.41
CA SER A 84 1.44 16.37 21.28
C SER A 84 0.51 15.35 20.61
N ALA A 85 0.18 15.54 19.31
CA ALA A 85 -0.83 14.76 18.59
C ALA A 85 -0.31 14.00 17.36
N HIS A 86 0.98 14.05 17.06
CA HIS A 86 1.56 13.42 15.87
C HIS A 86 2.56 12.35 16.23
N LEU A 87 2.67 11.33 15.39
CA LEU A 87 3.72 10.33 15.33
C LEU A 87 4.54 10.53 14.05
N PHE A 88 5.80 10.13 14.07
CA PHE A 88 6.81 10.37 13.02
C PHE A 88 6.92 11.85 12.62
N PRO A 89 7.09 12.79 13.59
CA PRO A 89 7.21 14.20 13.26
C PRO A 89 8.43 14.47 12.38
N PHE A 90 8.34 15.45 11.49
CA PHE A 90 9.51 15.89 10.72
C PHE A 90 10.49 16.65 11.63
N LEU A 91 11.45 15.92 12.21
CA LEU A 91 12.42 16.48 13.17
C LEU A 91 13.32 17.59 12.59
N ASP A 92 13.69 17.49 11.31
CA ASP A 92 14.42 18.53 10.58
C ASP A 92 13.60 18.99 9.37
N ALA A 93 12.44 19.60 9.62
CA ALA A 93 11.50 19.95 8.57
C ALA A 93 11.99 21.04 7.60
N ASP A 94 13.08 21.76 7.92
CA ASP A 94 13.68 22.75 7.03
C ASP A 94 14.64 22.10 6.02
N ASN A 95 15.24 20.94 6.36
CA ASN A 95 16.05 20.15 5.42
C ASN A 95 15.40 18.82 5.00
N HIS A 96 14.20 18.49 5.50
CA HIS A 96 13.56 17.22 5.18
C HIS A 96 13.10 17.22 3.72
N ARG A 97 13.80 16.47 2.87
CA ARG A 97 13.58 16.37 1.41
C ARG A 97 12.14 16.16 0.94
N PHE A 98 11.25 15.69 1.82
CA PHE A 98 9.85 15.45 1.51
C PHE A 98 8.87 16.43 2.12
N ARG A 99 9.29 17.29 3.07
CA ARG A 99 8.43 18.34 3.64
C ARG A 99 8.44 19.53 2.70
N LEU A 100 7.27 20.03 2.39
CA LEU A 100 7.08 21.19 1.52
C LEU A 100 6.86 22.41 2.41
N PRO A 101 7.35 23.59 2.01
CA PRO A 101 7.00 24.85 2.66
C PRO A 101 5.48 25.06 2.69
N ASP A 102 4.97 25.75 3.71
CA ASP A 102 3.57 26.16 3.78
C ASP A 102 3.16 26.97 2.53
N GLY A 103 1.98 26.73 1.98
CA GLY A 103 1.52 27.38 0.76
C GLY A 103 2.10 26.83 -0.55
N SER A 104 2.93 25.79 -0.52
CA SER A 104 3.44 25.12 -1.72
C SER A 104 2.32 24.32 -2.43
N PRO A 105 2.38 24.09 -3.75
CA PRO A 105 1.44 23.17 -4.40
C PRO A 105 1.46 21.78 -3.73
N ALA A 106 0.28 21.26 -3.36
CA ALA A 106 0.18 19.97 -2.68
C ALA A 106 0.55 18.78 -3.58
N PHE A 107 0.40 18.95 -4.90
CA PHE A 107 0.73 17.96 -5.92
C PHE A 107 1.20 18.62 -7.23
N VAL A 108 1.77 17.80 -8.12
CA VAL A 108 2.29 18.26 -9.42
C VAL A 108 1.19 18.45 -10.47
N THR A 109 1.50 19.18 -11.55
CA THR A 109 0.63 19.31 -12.73
C THR A 109 0.47 17.99 -13.49
N SER A 110 -0.53 17.90 -14.36
CA SER A 110 -0.80 16.71 -15.19
C SER A 110 0.42 16.29 -16.04
N ASP A 111 1.05 17.22 -16.76
CA ASP A 111 2.24 16.92 -17.57
C ASP A 111 3.39 16.38 -16.73
N ARG A 112 3.57 16.93 -15.53
CA ARG A 112 4.61 16.49 -14.61
C ARG A 112 4.30 15.11 -14.04
N PHE A 113 3.05 14.84 -13.69
CA PHE A 113 2.61 13.51 -13.27
C PHE A 113 2.87 12.48 -14.37
N MET A 114 2.48 12.77 -15.61
CA MET A 114 2.66 11.85 -16.74
C MET A 114 4.14 11.57 -17.02
N ARG A 115 5.01 12.59 -16.95
CA ARG A 115 6.48 12.40 -17.02
C ARG A 115 6.98 11.51 -15.88
N ASN A 116 6.56 11.78 -14.65
CA ASN A 116 6.94 10.97 -13.49
C ASN A 116 6.46 9.52 -13.63
N TRP A 117 5.23 9.31 -14.12
CA TRP A 117 4.64 7.98 -14.34
C TRP A 117 5.38 7.18 -15.41
N ASP A 118 5.69 7.80 -16.55
CA ASP A 118 6.48 7.19 -17.62
C ASP A 118 7.86 6.76 -17.10
N ILE A 119 8.51 7.58 -16.28
CA ILE A 119 9.81 7.24 -15.66
C ILE A 119 9.63 6.13 -14.61
N PHE A 120 8.66 6.28 -13.70
CA PHE A 120 8.46 5.35 -12.59
C PHE A 120 8.15 3.93 -13.06
N THR A 121 7.40 3.82 -14.16
CA THR A 121 7.00 2.54 -14.76
C THR A 121 7.97 2.02 -15.82
N ASP A 122 9.07 2.74 -16.07
CA ASP A 122 9.97 2.46 -17.20
C ASP A 122 9.22 2.34 -18.54
N ARG A 123 8.13 3.11 -18.69
CA ARG A 123 7.22 3.13 -19.84
C ARG A 123 6.59 1.80 -20.21
N ILE A 124 6.67 0.78 -19.35
CA ILE A 124 6.17 -0.57 -19.64
C ILE A 124 4.63 -0.61 -19.78
N LEU A 125 3.93 0.37 -19.20
CA LEU A 125 2.47 0.50 -19.24
C LEU A 125 1.97 1.54 -20.27
N LYS A 126 2.83 2.07 -21.14
CA LYS A 126 2.50 3.21 -22.01
C LYS A 126 1.37 2.95 -23.00
N ASP A 127 1.28 1.72 -23.52
CA ASP A 127 0.23 1.30 -24.47
C ASP A 127 -0.90 0.53 -23.80
N LEU A 128 -0.94 0.51 -22.45
CA LEU A 128 -1.93 -0.28 -21.76
C LEU A 128 -3.34 0.23 -22.10
N ASP A 129 -4.23 -0.67 -22.54
CA ASP A 129 -5.66 -0.38 -22.58
C ASP A 129 -6.18 -0.26 -21.14
N TRP A 130 -6.49 0.97 -20.73
CA TRP A 130 -6.95 1.28 -19.38
C TRP A 130 -8.44 1.01 -19.14
N SER A 131 -9.20 0.55 -20.15
CA SER A 131 -10.61 0.19 -19.98
C SER A 131 -10.77 -0.84 -18.86
N ASN A 132 -11.60 -0.55 -17.85
CA ASN A 132 -11.86 -1.45 -16.72
C ASN A 132 -10.63 -1.80 -15.85
N VAL A 133 -9.57 -1.00 -15.89
CA VAL A 133 -8.40 -1.16 -15.02
C VAL A 133 -7.92 0.20 -14.51
N VAL A 134 -7.48 0.27 -13.26
CA VAL A 134 -6.77 1.44 -12.72
C VAL A 134 -5.50 1.00 -12.03
N ALA A 135 -4.46 1.83 -12.08
CA ALA A 135 -3.34 1.73 -11.16
C ALA A 135 -3.68 2.50 -9.89
N ALA A 136 -3.34 2.00 -8.70
CA ALA A 136 -3.67 2.72 -7.46
C ALA A 136 -2.59 2.57 -6.39
N GLY A 137 -2.63 3.45 -5.39
CA GLY A 137 -1.77 3.35 -4.21
C GLY A 137 -0.41 4.00 -4.38
N GLY A 138 0.62 3.35 -3.83
CA GLY A 138 1.92 3.98 -3.58
C GLY A 138 2.64 4.50 -4.83
N ALA A 139 2.46 3.84 -5.98
CA ALA A 139 3.08 4.26 -7.25
C ALA A 139 2.48 5.57 -7.76
N VAL A 140 1.14 5.68 -7.76
CA VAL A 140 0.41 6.88 -8.18
C VAL A 140 0.75 8.05 -7.24
N LEU A 141 0.72 7.81 -5.93
CA LEU A 141 1.12 8.81 -4.93
C LEU A 141 2.55 9.30 -5.21
N GLY A 142 3.50 8.39 -5.44
CA GLY A 142 4.90 8.75 -5.66
C GLY A 142 5.09 9.66 -6.88
N CYS A 143 4.32 9.42 -7.94
CA CYS A 143 4.35 10.23 -9.16
C CYS A 143 3.63 11.59 -8.99
N LEU A 144 2.65 11.67 -8.09
CA LEU A 144 1.86 12.87 -7.83
C LEU A 144 2.56 13.87 -6.88
N LYS A 145 3.48 13.39 -6.04
CA LYS A 145 4.21 14.25 -5.09
C LYS A 145 5.14 15.25 -5.81
N PRO A 146 5.22 16.51 -5.35
CA PRO A 146 6.10 17.53 -5.90
C PRO A 146 7.55 17.45 -5.39
N THR A 147 7.94 16.32 -4.81
CA THR A 147 9.24 16.14 -4.13
C THR A 147 10.41 15.86 -5.08
N VAL A 148 10.14 15.73 -6.38
CA VAL A 148 11.18 15.58 -7.41
C VAL A 148 11.36 16.92 -8.11
N PRO A 149 12.54 17.59 -7.99
CA PRO A 149 12.80 18.88 -8.64
C PRO A 149 12.53 18.88 -10.15
N GLY A 150 11.90 19.94 -10.64
CA GLY A 150 11.39 20.08 -12.02
C GLY A 150 12.43 19.84 -13.12
N ASP A 151 13.64 20.29 -12.86
CA ASP A 151 14.82 20.37 -13.73
C ASP A 151 15.67 19.11 -13.77
N LYS A 152 15.45 18.13 -12.88
CA LYS A 152 16.18 16.86 -12.91
C LYS A 152 16.00 16.13 -14.23
N ALA A 153 17.09 15.58 -14.75
CA ALA A 153 17.07 14.67 -15.90
C ALA A 153 16.34 13.37 -15.56
N ASP A 154 15.71 12.74 -16.55
CA ASP A 154 14.90 11.52 -16.36
C ASP A 154 15.65 10.39 -15.63
N MET A 155 16.95 10.21 -15.93
CA MET A 155 17.79 9.19 -15.29
C MET A 155 18.00 9.45 -13.80
N ALA A 156 18.10 10.72 -13.38
CA ALA A 156 18.21 11.08 -11.97
C ALA A 156 16.89 10.82 -11.23
N ILE A 157 15.76 11.15 -11.86
CA ILE A 157 14.42 10.86 -11.33
C ILE A 157 14.21 9.35 -11.18
N MET A 158 14.62 8.56 -12.18
CA MET A 158 14.56 7.10 -12.12
C MET A 158 15.37 6.57 -10.93
N LYS A 159 16.60 7.05 -10.73
CA LYS A 159 17.45 6.66 -9.59
C LYS A 159 16.81 7.00 -8.25
N ASP A 160 16.18 8.17 -8.14
CA ASP A 160 15.44 8.57 -6.93
C ASP A 160 14.27 7.64 -6.64
N PHE A 161 13.50 7.24 -7.67
CA PHE A 161 12.42 6.27 -7.49
C PHE A 161 12.92 4.86 -7.17
N GLN A 162 14.07 4.46 -7.70
CA GLN A 162 14.68 3.15 -7.45
C GLN A 162 15.40 3.05 -6.11
N SER A 163 15.61 4.17 -5.43
CA SER A 163 16.27 4.26 -4.13
C SER A 163 15.32 4.75 -3.04
N GLY A 164 15.73 4.62 -1.78
CA GLY A 164 14.99 5.11 -0.62
C GLY A 164 13.53 4.66 -0.57
N ALA A 165 12.60 5.61 -0.41
CA ALA A 165 11.21 5.36 -0.02
C ALA A 165 10.34 4.59 -1.05
N TYR A 166 10.82 4.47 -2.30
CA TYR A 166 10.10 3.82 -3.38
C TYR A 166 10.82 2.61 -3.99
N ASN A 167 11.99 2.22 -3.48
CA ASN A 167 12.83 1.14 -4.01
C ASN A 167 12.08 -0.20 -4.19
N SER A 168 11.17 -0.50 -3.28
CA SER A 168 10.39 -1.74 -3.17
C SER A 168 8.94 -1.57 -3.63
N SER A 169 8.63 -0.45 -4.31
CA SER A 169 7.27 -0.21 -4.79
C SER A 169 6.97 -1.06 -6.01
N ASP A 170 5.89 -1.82 -5.91
CA ASP A 170 5.23 -2.52 -7.01
C ASP A 170 4.28 -1.58 -7.77
N LEU A 171 3.78 -2.03 -8.93
CA LEU A 171 2.72 -1.38 -9.70
C LEU A 171 1.41 -2.15 -9.52
N ASP A 172 0.52 -1.67 -8.64
CA ASP A 172 -0.74 -2.34 -8.32
C ASP A 172 -1.85 -1.95 -9.31
N LEU A 173 -2.33 -2.92 -10.08
CA LEU A 173 -3.43 -2.80 -11.04
C LEU A 173 -4.70 -3.47 -10.51
N PHE A 174 -5.79 -2.72 -10.52
CA PHE A 174 -7.10 -3.13 -10.03
C PHE A 174 -8.08 -3.22 -11.20
N ILE A 175 -8.65 -4.41 -11.43
CA ILE A 175 -9.67 -4.65 -12.45
C ILE A 175 -11.04 -4.39 -11.83
N TYR A 176 -11.90 -3.65 -12.56
CA TYR A 176 -13.23 -3.29 -12.08
C TYR A 176 -14.32 -3.44 -13.15
N GLY A 177 -15.56 -3.65 -12.73
CA GLY A 177 -16.74 -3.67 -13.60
C GLY A 177 -16.80 -4.85 -14.57
N LEU A 178 -16.02 -5.91 -14.34
CA LEU A 178 -15.96 -7.10 -15.19
C LEU A 178 -16.40 -8.35 -14.44
N SER A 179 -16.99 -9.30 -15.17
CA SER A 179 -17.22 -10.67 -14.68
C SER A 179 -15.90 -11.42 -14.52
N GLN A 180 -15.90 -12.54 -13.80
CA GLN A 180 -14.71 -13.37 -13.63
C GLN A 180 -14.08 -13.82 -14.95
N GLN A 181 -14.90 -14.13 -15.95
CA GLN A 181 -14.40 -14.56 -17.27
C GLN A 181 -13.75 -13.39 -18.02
N GLN A 182 -14.43 -12.25 -18.10
CA GLN A 182 -13.90 -11.03 -18.72
C GLN A 182 -12.64 -10.53 -18.00
N ALA A 183 -12.57 -10.67 -16.69
CA ALA A 183 -11.38 -10.29 -15.93
C ALA A 183 -10.17 -11.19 -16.24
N LYS A 184 -10.37 -12.49 -16.49
CA LYS A 184 -9.29 -13.38 -16.97
C LYS A 184 -8.80 -12.97 -18.35
N GLU A 185 -9.72 -12.63 -19.26
CA GLU A 185 -9.38 -12.12 -20.60
C GLU A 185 -8.63 -10.78 -20.50
N LYS A 186 -9.07 -9.88 -19.60
CA LYS A 186 -8.37 -8.63 -19.33
C LYS A 186 -6.96 -8.87 -18.79
N MET A 187 -6.77 -9.81 -17.87
CA MET A 187 -5.43 -10.18 -17.37
C MET A 187 -4.50 -10.66 -18.50
N GLN A 188 -5.00 -11.50 -19.40
CA GLN A 188 -4.23 -11.97 -20.55
C GLN A 188 -3.91 -10.83 -21.52
N SER A 189 -4.84 -9.91 -21.72
CA SER A 189 -4.62 -8.70 -22.50
C SER A 189 -3.52 -7.81 -21.88
N ILE A 190 -3.57 -7.58 -20.57
CA ILE A 190 -2.53 -6.84 -19.84
C ILE A 190 -1.16 -7.53 -20.00
N GLU A 191 -1.09 -8.85 -19.79
CA GLU A 191 0.13 -9.63 -19.95
C GLU A 191 0.72 -9.50 -21.36
N ASN A 192 -0.11 -9.60 -22.40
CA ASN A 192 0.33 -9.48 -23.79
C ASN A 192 0.87 -8.09 -24.12
N GLN A 193 0.21 -7.03 -23.63
CA GLN A 193 0.64 -5.65 -23.85
C GLN A 193 1.95 -5.34 -23.11
N VAL A 194 2.08 -5.79 -21.85
CA VAL A 194 3.32 -5.70 -21.08
C VAL A 194 4.44 -6.48 -21.77
N ARG A 195 4.16 -7.70 -22.25
CA ARG A 195 5.13 -8.52 -23.00
C ARG A 195 5.61 -7.83 -24.27
N ALA A 196 4.71 -7.18 -25.00
CA ALA A 196 5.04 -6.47 -26.24
C ALA A 196 5.96 -5.26 -26.00
N ARG A 197 5.90 -4.66 -24.80
CA ARG A 197 6.72 -3.50 -24.41
C ARG A 197 7.98 -3.87 -23.64
N ALA A 198 8.00 -4.99 -22.94
CA ALA A 198 9.15 -5.42 -22.16
C ALA A 198 10.36 -5.69 -23.06
N LEU A 199 11.50 -5.09 -22.72
CA LEU A 199 12.78 -5.34 -23.40
C LEU A 199 13.33 -6.74 -23.12
N PHE A 200 12.94 -7.32 -22.00
CA PHE A 200 13.39 -8.62 -21.52
C PHE A 200 12.21 -9.57 -21.30
N PRO A 201 12.44 -10.90 -21.32
CA PRO A 201 11.40 -11.87 -21.06
C PRO A 201 10.63 -11.59 -19.76
N ILE A 202 9.34 -11.90 -19.76
CA ILE A 202 8.46 -11.75 -18.59
C ILE A 202 8.13 -13.11 -17.97
N VAL A 203 7.83 -13.11 -16.66
CA VAL A 203 7.25 -14.27 -15.96
C VAL A 203 6.07 -13.82 -15.09
N CYS A 204 4.99 -14.58 -15.13
CA CYS A 204 3.82 -14.34 -14.30
C CYS A 204 3.86 -15.29 -13.08
N VAL A 205 3.75 -14.72 -11.88
CA VAL A 205 3.76 -15.46 -10.62
C VAL A 205 2.43 -15.21 -9.90
N ARG A 206 1.74 -16.27 -9.48
CA ARG A 206 0.47 -16.17 -8.75
C ARG A 206 0.76 -16.19 -7.26
N LYS A 207 0.25 -15.21 -6.51
CA LYS A 207 0.18 -15.20 -5.04
C LYS A 207 -1.28 -15.41 -4.61
N ALA A 208 -1.53 -15.45 -3.29
CA ALA A 208 -2.88 -15.66 -2.75
C ALA A 208 -3.90 -14.63 -3.28
N HIS A 209 -3.51 -13.37 -3.38
CA HIS A 209 -4.40 -12.26 -3.76
C HIS A 209 -3.95 -11.47 -4.98
N THR A 210 -2.86 -11.86 -5.64
CA THR A 210 -2.34 -11.13 -6.80
C THR A 210 -1.75 -12.09 -7.83
N VAL A 211 -1.70 -11.67 -9.10
CA VAL A 211 -0.76 -12.21 -10.08
C VAL A 211 0.22 -11.11 -10.40
N THR A 212 1.51 -11.38 -10.21
CA THR A 212 2.58 -10.42 -10.44
C THR A 212 3.34 -10.77 -11.72
N ILE A 213 3.44 -9.82 -12.63
CA ILE A 213 4.28 -9.90 -13.83
C ILE A 213 5.65 -9.34 -13.47
N TYR A 214 6.69 -10.15 -13.63
CA TYR A 214 8.09 -9.77 -13.43
C TYR A 214 8.82 -9.73 -14.76
N THR A 215 9.76 -8.79 -14.88
CA THR A 215 10.75 -8.72 -15.97
C THR A 215 12.11 -8.33 -15.36
N ALA A 216 13.09 -7.96 -16.17
CA ALA A 216 14.38 -7.48 -15.68
C ALA A 216 14.27 -6.08 -15.06
N PHE A 217 15.01 -5.85 -13.97
CA PHE A 217 15.27 -4.50 -13.47
C PHE A 217 15.87 -3.64 -14.59
N PRO A 218 15.44 -2.38 -14.79
CA PRO A 218 14.74 -1.50 -13.84
C PRO A 218 13.21 -1.56 -13.82
N ALA A 219 12.57 -2.37 -14.66
CA ALA A 219 11.12 -2.41 -14.70
C ALA A 219 10.54 -3.11 -13.46
N ARG A 220 9.61 -2.42 -12.80
CA ARG A 220 9.01 -2.84 -11.53
C ARG A 220 8.06 -4.03 -11.70
N PRO A 221 7.86 -4.85 -10.66
CA PRO A 221 6.83 -5.88 -10.70
C PRO A 221 5.44 -5.27 -10.83
N ILE A 222 4.63 -5.79 -11.75
CA ILE A 222 3.25 -5.34 -11.98
C ILE A 222 2.30 -6.32 -11.32
N GLN A 223 1.58 -5.90 -10.29
CA GLN A 223 0.66 -6.74 -9.53
C GLN A 223 -0.78 -6.52 -9.99
N ILE A 224 -1.38 -7.53 -10.58
CA ILE A 224 -2.82 -7.55 -10.85
C ILE A 224 -3.53 -8.13 -9.62
N ILE A 225 -4.40 -7.33 -8.99
CA ILE A 225 -5.12 -7.74 -7.78
C ILE A 225 -6.25 -8.71 -8.14
N LEU A 226 -6.32 -9.85 -7.44
CA LEU A 226 -7.30 -10.94 -7.66
C LEU A 226 -8.62 -10.74 -6.91
N ARG A 227 -9.03 -9.49 -6.74
CA ARG A 227 -10.36 -9.11 -6.26
C ARG A 227 -11.06 -8.35 -7.38
N LEU A 228 -12.31 -8.69 -7.64
CA LEU A 228 -13.14 -7.92 -8.56
C LEU A 228 -13.80 -6.79 -7.80
N TYR A 229 -13.70 -5.60 -8.36
CA TYR A 229 -14.35 -4.40 -7.89
C TYR A 229 -15.43 -4.00 -8.87
N ARG A 230 -16.42 -3.22 -8.45
CA ARG A 230 -17.43 -2.64 -9.34
C ARG A 230 -16.94 -1.39 -10.01
N SER A 231 -16.14 -0.62 -9.29
CA SER A 231 -15.72 0.71 -9.70
C SER A 231 -14.42 1.15 -9.01
N PRO A 232 -13.70 2.15 -9.56
CA PRO A 232 -12.58 2.79 -8.89
C PRO A 232 -12.94 3.37 -7.50
N ALA A 233 -14.17 3.87 -7.32
CA ALA A 233 -14.66 4.29 -6.00
C ALA A 233 -14.65 3.14 -4.98
N GLU A 234 -15.06 1.92 -5.36
CA GLU A 234 -14.95 0.76 -4.46
C GLU A 234 -13.48 0.43 -4.12
N VAL A 235 -12.58 0.53 -5.10
CA VAL A 235 -11.14 0.30 -4.87
C VAL A 235 -10.61 1.25 -3.79
N LEU A 236 -10.82 2.56 -3.97
CA LEU A 236 -10.23 3.57 -3.09
C LEU A 236 -10.90 3.66 -1.72
N THR A 237 -12.22 3.44 -1.62
CA THR A 237 -12.91 3.39 -0.31
C THR A 237 -12.45 2.21 0.54
N GLY A 238 -11.92 1.15 -0.09
CA GLY A 238 -11.34 0.00 0.61
C GLY A 238 -10.00 0.30 1.29
N PHE A 239 -9.25 1.32 0.86
CA PHE A 239 -7.90 1.57 1.35
C PHE A 239 -7.89 2.07 2.81
N ASP A 240 -6.89 1.62 3.55
CA ASP A 240 -6.68 1.92 4.97
C ASP A 240 -5.94 3.25 5.19
N VAL A 241 -4.91 3.55 4.40
CA VAL A 241 -4.08 4.75 4.52
C VAL A 241 -4.54 5.86 3.59
N ASP A 242 -4.89 7.03 4.14
CA ASP A 242 -5.42 8.21 3.44
C ASP A 242 -4.60 8.63 2.23
N ALA A 243 -3.30 8.88 2.43
CA ALA A 243 -2.39 9.33 1.37
C ALA A 243 -2.37 8.36 0.17
N SER A 244 -2.60 7.06 0.42
CA SER A 244 -2.59 6.05 -0.65
C SER A 244 -3.86 5.99 -1.49
N CYS A 245 -4.91 6.71 -1.10
CA CYS A 245 -6.23 6.66 -1.75
C CYS A 245 -6.27 7.48 -3.04
N CYS A 246 -5.40 7.08 -3.96
CA CYS A 246 -5.19 7.67 -5.27
C CYS A 246 -5.19 6.59 -6.35
N ALA A 247 -5.79 6.89 -7.51
CA ALA A 247 -5.82 5.99 -8.65
C ALA A 247 -5.55 6.73 -9.96
N PHE A 248 -4.89 6.09 -10.91
CA PHE A 248 -4.68 6.56 -12.26
C PHE A 248 -5.39 5.63 -13.26
N ASP A 249 -6.21 6.21 -14.14
CA ASP A 249 -7.03 5.48 -15.11
C ASP A 249 -6.46 5.52 -16.54
N GLY A 250 -5.19 5.91 -16.70
CA GLY A 250 -4.58 6.13 -18.01
C GLY A 250 -4.68 7.57 -18.51
N THR A 251 -5.58 8.37 -17.96
CA THR A 251 -5.80 9.76 -18.38
C THR A 251 -5.85 10.74 -17.20
N ARG A 252 -6.57 10.38 -16.14
CA ARG A 252 -6.84 11.21 -14.96
C ARG A 252 -6.32 10.53 -13.72
N VAL A 253 -6.05 11.36 -12.72
CA VAL A 253 -5.74 10.91 -11.36
C VAL A 253 -6.92 11.24 -10.46
N TRP A 254 -7.39 10.23 -9.74
CA TRP A 254 -8.52 10.31 -8.82
C TRP A 254 -8.03 10.25 -7.38
N LEU A 255 -8.56 11.11 -6.51
CA LEU A 255 -8.32 11.09 -5.06
C LEU A 255 -9.63 10.95 -4.30
N SER A 256 -9.58 10.35 -3.11
CA SER A 256 -10.62 10.60 -2.10
C SER A 256 -10.39 11.95 -1.40
N PRO A 257 -11.44 12.58 -0.84
CA PRO A 257 -11.32 13.80 -0.03
C PRO A 257 -10.26 13.71 1.07
N ARG A 258 -10.20 12.59 1.81
CA ARG A 258 -9.17 12.37 2.84
C ARG A 258 -7.76 12.27 2.26
N SER A 259 -7.60 11.73 1.05
CA SER A 259 -6.31 11.71 0.37
C SER A 259 -5.86 13.13 0.03
N LEU A 260 -6.74 13.97 -0.51
CA LEU A 260 -6.44 15.37 -0.79
C LEU A 260 -5.97 16.10 0.47
N VAL A 261 -6.69 15.94 1.59
CA VAL A 261 -6.27 16.53 2.87
C VAL A 261 -4.91 16.00 3.33
N SER A 262 -4.62 14.71 3.13
CA SER A 262 -3.28 14.17 3.42
C SER A 262 -2.17 14.81 2.59
N PHE A 263 -2.40 15.10 1.30
CA PHE A 263 -1.44 15.84 0.48
C PHE A 263 -1.25 17.27 1.00
N MET A 264 -2.34 17.97 1.35
CA MET A 264 -2.27 19.33 1.87
C MET A 264 -1.55 19.41 3.23
N ARG A 265 -1.90 18.57 4.19
CA ARG A 265 -1.27 18.57 5.53
C ARG A 265 0.08 17.87 5.57
N GLN A 266 0.41 17.09 4.53
CA GLN A 266 1.50 16.12 4.54
C GLN A 266 1.44 15.20 5.76
N SER A 267 0.23 14.72 6.07
CA SER A 267 -0.04 13.86 7.21
C SER A 267 -1.18 12.87 6.92
N ILE A 268 -1.14 11.71 7.56
CA ILE A 268 -2.17 10.68 7.52
C ILE A 268 -2.89 10.69 8.86
N THR A 269 -4.22 10.76 8.84
CA THR A 269 -5.01 10.73 10.07
C THR A 269 -5.26 9.28 10.49
N ILE A 270 -5.07 8.96 11.77
CA ILE A 270 -5.42 7.63 12.28
C ILE A 270 -6.95 7.46 12.24
N ASP A 271 -7.42 6.53 11.39
CA ASP A 271 -8.82 6.09 11.38
C ASP A 271 -8.93 4.60 11.74
N MET A 272 -9.35 4.35 12.98
CA MET A 272 -9.52 3.00 13.52
C MET A 272 -10.62 2.19 12.82
N THR A 273 -11.56 2.85 12.14
CA THR A 273 -12.58 2.17 11.32
C THR A 273 -11.99 1.52 10.07
N ARG A 274 -10.73 1.80 9.74
CA ARG A 274 -10.03 1.27 8.55
C ARG A 274 -8.79 0.45 8.89
N ARG A 275 -8.50 0.23 10.18
CA ARG A 275 -7.35 -0.54 10.64
C ARG A 275 -7.31 -1.92 9.98
N SER A 276 -6.36 -2.10 9.08
CA SER A 276 -5.98 -3.39 8.49
C SER A 276 -4.92 -4.09 9.36
N PRO A 277 -4.64 -5.39 9.14
CA PRO A 277 -3.54 -6.09 9.83
C PRO A 277 -2.15 -5.48 9.62
N SER A 278 -1.95 -4.73 8.53
CA SER A 278 -0.68 -4.09 8.18
C SER A 278 -0.67 -2.59 8.50
N TYR A 279 -1.69 -2.06 9.18
CA TYR A 279 -1.93 -0.62 9.28
C TYR A 279 -0.79 0.15 9.92
N GLU A 280 -0.33 -0.24 11.12
CA GLU A 280 0.77 0.41 11.84
C GLU A 280 2.05 0.51 11.00
N VAL A 281 2.33 -0.58 10.30
CA VAL A 281 3.49 -0.73 9.44
C VAL A 281 3.36 0.13 8.19
N ARG A 282 2.17 0.16 7.59
CA ARG A 282 1.89 1.03 6.46
C ARG A 282 2.02 2.49 6.88
N LEU A 283 1.52 2.89 8.04
CA LEU A 283 1.72 4.25 8.56
C LEU A 283 3.21 4.61 8.63
N SER A 284 4.05 3.76 9.23
CA SER A 284 5.51 3.95 9.26
C SER A 284 6.13 4.00 7.85
N LYS A 285 5.69 3.13 6.92
CA LYS A 285 6.13 3.17 5.51
C LYS A 285 5.80 4.50 4.84
N TYR A 286 4.62 5.06 5.07
CA TYR A 286 4.23 6.34 4.48
C TYR A 286 4.86 7.53 5.20
N ALA A 287 5.25 7.39 6.47
CA ALA A 287 6.12 8.36 7.14
C ALA A 287 7.47 8.54 6.41
N ARG A 288 8.10 7.44 5.99
CA ARG A 288 9.31 7.48 5.13
C ARG A 288 9.06 8.10 3.76
N ARG A 289 7.80 8.19 3.32
CA ARG A 289 7.38 8.87 2.08
C ARG A 289 7.00 10.33 2.32
N GLY A 290 7.24 10.85 3.52
CA GLY A 290 6.97 12.22 3.91
C GLY A 290 5.51 12.48 4.24
N PHE A 291 4.94 11.66 5.12
CA PHE A 291 3.65 11.91 5.75
C PHE A 291 3.74 11.67 7.27
N GLU A 292 3.55 12.69 8.09
CA GLU A 292 3.41 12.50 9.54
C GLU A 292 2.13 11.71 9.84
N VAL A 293 2.05 11.06 11.00
CA VAL A 293 0.85 10.34 11.40
C VAL A 293 0.12 11.17 12.44
N TYR A 294 -1.02 11.75 12.09
CA TYR A 294 -1.85 12.55 12.98
C TYR A 294 -2.80 11.66 13.76
N PHE A 295 -2.73 11.74 15.09
CA PHE A 295 -3.62 11.05 16.02
C PHE A 295 -4.18 12.05 17.04
N PRO A 296 -5.38 12.61 16.79
CA PRO A 296 -5.97 13.66 17.64
C PRO A 296 -6.05 13.32 19.13
N GLU A 297 -6.18 12.03 19.45
CA GLU A 297 -6.38 11.51 20.82
C GLU A 297 -5.05 11.11 21.50
N LEU A 298 -3.91 11.31 20.84
CA LEU A 298 -2.61 11.02 21.41
C LEU A 298 -2.34 11.95 22.59
N ARG A 299 -1.91 11.37 23.72
CA ARG A 299 -1.49 12.06 24.92
C ARG A 299 -0.02 11.75 25.19
N ARG A 300 0.87 12.29 24.36
CA ARG A 300 2.30 11.98 24.44
C ARG A 300 2.90 12.18 25.83
N GLY A 301 2.48 13.21 26.57
CA GLY A 301 2.97 13.48 27.92
C GLY A 301 2.64 12.41 28.95
N ASP A 302 1.63 11.57 28.70
CA ASP A 302 1.23 10.47 29.58
C ASP A 302 2.03 9.18 29.32
N ILE A 303 2.86 9.15 28.27
CA ILE A 303 3.60 7.96 27.84
C ILE A 303 4.93 7.91 28.58
N ASN A 304 5.10 6.90 29.43
CA ASN A 304 6.37 6.65 30.09
C ASN A 304 7.32 5.90 29.14
N LEU A 305 8.22 6.63 28.46
CA LEU A 305 9.23 6.04 27.58
C LEU A 305 10.23 5.13 28.29
N GLU A 306 10.33 5.21 29.62
CA GLU A 306 11.16 4.32 30.45
C GLU A 306 10.38 3.11 30.98
N SER A 307 9.12 2.93 30.58
CA SER A 307 8.30 1.80 31.04
C SER A 307 8.87 0.47 30.53
N ALA A 308 8.65 -0.60 31.31
CA ALA A 308 9.02 -1.95 30.90
C ALA A 308 8.31 -2.41 29.60
N VAL A 309 7.20 -1.76 29.24
CA VAL A 309 6.48 -2.04 28.00
C VAL A 309 7.28 -1.55 26.79
N LEU A 310 7.93 -0.38 26.88
CA LEU A 310 8.73 0.21 25.79
C LEU A 310 10.25 -0.09 25.87
N ASP A 311 10.65 -1.04 26.73
CA ASP A 311 12.06 -1.44 26.93
C ASP A 311 12.78 -1.75 25.59
N ARG A 312 13.95 -1.14 25.41
CA ARG A 312 14.82 -1.27 24.24
C ARG A 312 15.34 -2.70 24.02
N ASN A 313 15.40 -3.51 25.07
CA ASN A 313 15.90 -4.88 25.01
C ASN A 313 14.85 -5.90 24.55
N ARG A 314 13.62 -5.48 24.25
CA ARG A 314 12.54 -6.37 23.83
C ARG A 314 12.85 -7.06 22.51
N ASP A 315 12.32 -8.27 22.37
CA ASP A 315 12.48 -9.13 21.20
C ASP A 315 11.23 -9.22 20.32
N THR A 316 10.11 -8.65 20.76
CA THR A 316 8.78 -8.76 20.12
C THR A 316 8.10 -7.40 19.97
N PHE A 317 7.39 -7.22 18.85
CA PHE A 317 6.58 -6.03 18.59
C PHE A 317 5.28 -6.03 19.42
N LEU A 318 4.95 -4.85 19.93
CA LEU A 318 3.66 -4.54 20.53
C LEU A 318 2.60 -4.28 19.45
N SER A 319 1.37 -3.97 19.87
CA SER A 319 0.26 -3.60 19.00
C SER A 319 -0.04 -2.09 19.07
N GLY A 320 -0.76 -1.58 18.05
CA GLY A 320 -1.33 -0.24 18.07
C GLY A 320 -0.31 0.90 18.25
N VAL A 321 -0.63 1.86 19.12
CA VAL A 321 0.20 3.07 19.33
C VAL A 321 1.59 2.73 19.84
N ALA A 322 1.73 1.74 20.74
CA ALA A 322 3.03 1.36 21.27
C ALA A 322 3.96 0.83 20.17
N ARG A 323 3.39 0.09 19.20
CA ARG A 323 4.12 -0.32 17.99
C ARG A 323 4.58 0.87 17.16
N LEU A 324 3.72 1.88 16.98
CA LEU A 324 4.05 3.08 16.21
C LEU A 324 5.18 3.89 16.86
N LEU A 325 5.21 4.00 18.20
CA LEU A 325 6.30 4.65 18.93
C LEU A 325 7.65 3.94 18.72
N ILE A 326 7.66 2.60 18.79
CA ILE A 326 8.85 1.80 18.50
C ILE A 326 9.31 2.03 17.05
N LEU A 327 8.37 2.02 16.10
CA LEU A 327 8.67 2.26 14.69
C LEU A 327 9.17 3.69 14.42
N GLU A 328 8.67 4.69 15.16
CA GLU A 328 9.12 6.07 15.12
C GLU A 328 10.58 6.17 15.58
N GLU A 329 10.92 5.61 16.74
CA GLU A 329 12.29 5.60 17.24
C GLU A 329 13.24 4.87 16.27
N LEU A 330 12.82 3.71 15.74
CA LEU A 330 13.59 2.97 14.75
C LEU A 330 13.82 3.76 13.45
N SER A 331 12.91 4.68 13.10
CA SER A 331 13.07 5.52 11.91
C SER A 331 14.14 6.61 12.09
N ILE A 332 14.47 6.94 13.35
CA ILE A 332 15.52 7.88 13.73
C ILE A 332 16.84 7.13 13.92
N SER A 333 16.80 6.03 14.69
CA SER A 333 17.95 5.18 14.98
C SER A 333 17.60 3.71 14.81
N HIS A 334 18.15 3.10 13.75
CA HIS A 334 17.95 1.68 13.45
C HIS A 334 18.46 0.74 14.55
N GLU A 335 19.34 1.23 15.44
CA GLU A 335 19.93 0.47 16.54
C GLU A 335 19.16 0.61 17.86
N ALA A 336 18.09 1.41 17.90
CA ALA A 336 17.36 1.72 19.14
C ALA A 336 16.76 0.50 19.85
N TYR A 337 16.40 -0.54 19.09
CA TYR A 337 15.88 -1.81 19.60
C TYR A 337 16.69 -3.00 19.04
N PRO A 338 17.88 -3.29 19.58
CA PRO A 338 18.83 -4.23 18.97
C PRO A 338 18.36 -5.70 19.01
N ASN A 339 17.54 -6.05 20.00
CA ASN A 339 17.03 -7.41 20.17
C ASN A 339 15.70 -7.64 19.44
N LEU A 340 15.07 -6.58 18.90
CA LEU A 340 13.74 -6.67 18.34
C LEU A 340 13.77 -7.53 17.09
N THR A 341 13.31 -8.76 17.25
CA THR A 341 13.14 -9.66 16.14
C THR A 341 11.80 -9.35 15.50
N TYR A 342 11.84 -8.94 14.24
CA TYR A 342 10.66 -8.99 13.40
C TYR A 342 10.09 -10.41 13.48
N PRO A 343 8.78 -10.60 13.71
CA PRO A 343 8.19 -11.91 13.91
C PRO A 343 8.72 -12.89 12.86
N PRO A 344 9.05 -14.14 13.24
CA PRO A 344 9.97 -14.99 12.51
C PRO A 344 9.36 -15.50 11.21
N GLY A 345 9.34 -14.67 10.16
CA GLY A 345 9.65 -15.13 8.84
C GLY A 345 11.12 -15.52 8.88
N ARG A 346 11.43 -16.79 9.20
CA ARG A 346 12.79 -17.36 9.22
C ARG A 346 13.67 -16.59 8.24
N ARG A 347 14.74 -15.94 8.72
CA ARG A 347 15.90 -15.59 7.89
C ARG A 347 16.28 -16.87 7.17
N ILE A 348 15.78 -17.09 5.95
CA ILE A 348 16.43 -17.99 5.03
C ILE A 348 17.59 -17.14 4.55
N THR A 349 18.68 -17.13 5.33
CA THR A 349 20.00 -17.01 4.74
C THR A 349 20.09 -18.17 3.76
N MET A 350 19.63 -17.95 2.53
CA MET A 350 20.05 -18.79 1.42
C MET A 350 21.54 -18.49 1.29
N ARG A 351 22.37 -19.28 1.97
CA ARG A 351 23.75 -19.52 1.56
C ARG A 351 23.69 -20.24 0.20
N THR A 352 23.21 -19.55 -0.83
CA THR A 352 23.50 -19.89 -2.21
C THR A 352 24.73 -19.08 -2.55
N LYS A 353 25.86 -19.79 -2.75
CA LYS A 353 27.12 -19.24 -3.28
C LYS A 353 26.98 -18.62 -4.69
N ASP A 354 25.77 -18.51 -5.21
CA ASP A 354 25.46 -17.99 -6.54
C ASP A 354 24.86 -16.58 -6.38
N THR A 355 25.74 -15.57 -6.41
CA THR A 355 25.50 -14.18 -6.86
C THR A 355 24.04 -13.71 -6.98
N VAL A 356 23.33 -13.66 -5.85
CA VAL A 356 22.18 -12.77 -5.67
C VAL A 356 22.77 -11.46 -5.12
N PRO A 357 22.56 -10.31 -5.78
CA PRO A 357 23.04 -9.04 -5.24
C PRO A 357 22.44 -8.84 -3.85
N GLU A 358 23.32 -8.61 -2.87
CA GLU A 358 22.90 -8.15 -1.56
C GLU A 358 22.04 -6.89 -1.75
N PRO A 359 20.88 -6.78 -1.08
CA PRO A 359 20.22 -5.50 -0.96
C PRO A 359 21.25 -4.50 -0.42
N LEU A 360 21.36 -3.31 -1.03
CA LEU A 360 22.20 -2.22 -0.53
C LEU A 360 22.04 -2.12 1.00
N GLU A 361 23.17 -2.24 1.70
CA GLU A 361 23.27 -2.48 3.15
C GLU A 361 22.57 -1.43 4.03
N GLU A 362 22.22 -0.28 3.48
CA GLU A 362 21.80 0.90 4.26
C GLU A 362 20.32 0.97 4.65
N ASP A 363 19.43 0.08 4.19
CA ASP A 363 17.97 0.30 4.34
C ASP A 363 17.17 -0.94 4.80
N ILE A 364 17.86 -1.95 5.33
CA ILE A 364 17.35 -3.32 5.50
C ILE A 364 16.39 -3.49 6.70
N GLY A 365 16.34 -2.53 7.63
CA GLY A 365 15.63 -2.69 8.91
C GLY A 365 14.11 -2.54 8.86
N LEU A 366 13.57 -1.57 8.09
CA LEU A 366 12.17 -1.12 8.21
C LEU A 366 11.36 -1.20 6.90
N ALA A 367 11.97 -1.64 5.79
CA ALA A 367 11.35 -1.60 4.46
C ALA A 367 10.32 -2.72 4.20
N TYR A 368 10.13 -3.66 5.13
CA TYR A 368 9.28 -4.83 4.91
C TYR A 368 7.85 -4.61 5.38
N GLY A 369 7.06 -3.94 4.53
CA GLY A 369 5.65 -3.62 4.78
C GLY A 369 4.67 -4.81 4.89
N ASN A 370 5.12 -6.05 4.96
CA ASN A 370 4.26 -7.25 4.98
C ASN A 370 4.78 -8.28 6.01
N TYR A 371 4.47 -8.02 7.28
CA TYR A 371 5.06 -8.72 8.44
C TYR A 371 4.64 -10.19 8.57
N ASP A 372 3.60 -10.65 7.87
CA ASP A 372 3.20 -12.06 7.90
C ASP A 372 3.88 -12.94 6.84
N PHE A 373 4.59 -12.36 5.88
CA PHE A 373 4.94 -13.08 4.64
C PHE A 373 6.33 -12.77 4.07
N SER A 374 7.28 -12.25 4.86
CA SER A 374 8.62 -11.90 4.37
C SER A 374 9.33 -13.03 3.62
N TRP A 375 9.14 -14.29 4.03
CA TRP A 375 9.67 -15.47 3.33
C TRP A 375 9.02 -15.77 1.97
N ARG A 376 7.90 -15.11 1.65
CA ARG A 376 7.12 -15.25 0.40
C ARG A 376 7.36 -14.12 -0.59
N GLN A 377 8.14 -13.11 -0.20
CA GLN A 377 8.44 -11.99 -1.07
C GLN A 377 9.54 -12.40 -2.06
N LEU A 378 9.23 -12.28 -3.34
CA LEU A 378 10.21 -12.47 -4.41
C LEU A 378 11.06 -11.20 -4.54
N PRO A 379 12.38 -11.34 -4.81
CA PRO A 379 13.27 -10.20 -4.85
C PRO A 379 12.98 -9.29 -6.05
N TYR A 380 13.38 -8.03 -5.91
CA TYR A 380 13.40 -7.03 -6.97
C TYR A 380 14.63 -6.15 -6.76
N GLY A 381 15.30 -5.77 -7.84
CA GLY A 381 16.52 -4.98 -7.80
C GLY A 381 17.50 -5.36 -8.91
N VAL A 382 18.66 -4.70 -8.91
CA VAL A 382 19.74 -4.95 -9.87
C VAL A 382 20.03 -6.45 -9.95
N GLY A 383 20.17 -6.97 -11.18
CA GLY A 383 20.46 -8.38 -11.42
C GLY A 383 19.28 -9.34 -11.20
N CYS A 384 18.09 -8.88 -10.83
CA CYS A 384 16.88 -9.70 -10.87
C CYS A 384 16.28 -9.72 -12.28
N ASP A 385 15.90 -10.90 -12.77
CA ASP A 385 15.27 -11.13 -14.06
C ASP A 385 14.19 -12.22 -13.97
N ALA A 386 13.41 -12.39 -15.04
CA ALA A 386 12.31 -13.35 -15.09
C ALA A 386 12.79 -14.81 -14.85
N PHE A 387 13.97 -15.19 -15.31
CA PHE A 387 14.50 -16.54 -15.14
C PHE A 387 14.85 -16.83 -13.68
N LYS A 388 15.51 -15.89 -12.99
CA LYS A 388 15.82 -15.98 -11.56
C LYS A 388 14.57 -16.06 -10.73
N ILE A 389 13.57 -15.23 -11.04
CA ILE A 389 12.26 -15.26 -10.35
C ILE A 389 11.57 -16.60 -10.55
N GLN A 390 11.58 -17.16 -11.76
CA GLN A 390 11.03 -18.48 -12.03
C GLN A 390 11.75 -19.58 -11.24
N LYS A 391 13.09 -19.60 -11.27
CA LYS A 391 13.92 -20.58 -10.54
C LYS A 391 13.70 -20.49 -9.03
N LEU A 392 13.63 -19.29 -8.47
CA LEU A 392 13.33 -19.07 -7.06
C LEU A 392 11.93 -19.54 -6.69
N SER A 393 10.94 -19.27 -7.53
CA SER A 393 9.56 -19.69 -7.29
C SER A 393 9.43 -21.21 -7.22
N ILE A 394 10.05 -21.92 -8.17
CA ILE A 394 10.09 -23.40 -8.18
C ILE A 394 10.81 -23.92 -6.93
N LYS A 395 11.94 -23.32 -6.56
CA LYS A 395 12.72 -23.71 -5.37
C LYS A 395 11.92 -23.53 -4.08
N MET A 396 11.17 -22.44 -3.93
CA MET A 396 10.31 -22.18 -2.78
C MET A 396 9.22 -23.24 -2.65
N ASP A 397 8.49 -23.51 -3.74
CA ASP A 397 7.40 -24.49 -3.74
C ASP A 397 7.92 -25.92 -3.48
N ASN A 398 9.04 -26.32 -4.07
CA ASN A 398 9.67 -27.62 -3.82
C ASN A 398 10.10 -27.80 -2.35
N LYS A 399 10.57 -26.71 -1.71
CA LYS A 399 10.95 -26.73 -0.29
C LYS A 399 9.74 -26.90 0.64
N VAL A 400 8.60 -26.29 0.30
CA VAL A 400 7.35 -26.40 1.07
C VAL A 400 6.70 -27.78 0.89
N ASN A 401 6.82 -28.36 -0.32
CA ASN A 401 6.16 -29.62 -0.68
C ASN A 401 7.09 -30.85 -0.73
N ASN A 402 8.27 -30.75 -0.12
CA ASN A 402 9.18 -31.89 0.02
C ASN A 402 8.45 -33.07 0.72
N PRO A 403 8.56 -34.32 0.21
CA PRO A 403 7.89 -35.50 0.76
C PRO A 403 8.07 -35.70 2.27
N THR A 404 9.30 -35.63 2.78
CA THR A 404 9.60 -35.84 4.20
C THR A 404 8.89 -34.80 5.09
N ARG A 405 8.81 -33.55 4.62
CA ARG A 405 8.10 -32.50 5.36
C ARG A 405 6.59 -32.73 5.37
N ARG A 406 6.03 -33.18 4.25
CA ARG A 406 4.61 -33.51 4.13
C ARG A 406 4.21 -34.69 5.01
N GLU A 407 5.06 -35.71 5.08
CA GLU A 407 4.89 -36.86 5.99
C GLU A 407 4.91 -36.40 7.45
N ASN A 408 5.89 -35.59 7.85
CA ASN A 408 5.97 -35.02 9.20
C ASN A 408 4.77 -34.13 9.56
N GLU A 409 4.18 -33.43 8.59
CA GLU A 409 2.98 -32.60 8.76
C GLU A 409 1.67 -33.41 8.62
N ASN A 410 1.75 -34.74 8.40
CA ASN A 410 0.63 -35.62 8.07
C ASN A 410 -0.29 -35.03 6.99
N ARG A 411 0.30 -34.42 5.95
CA ARG A 411 -0.38 -33.62 4.92
C ARG A 411 -0.20 -34.23 3.53
N ARG A 412 -1.32 -34.60 2.91
CA ARG A 412 -1.34 -35.01 1.50
C ARG A 412 -1.38 -33.82 0.53
N LEU A 413 -2.15 -32.78 0.79
CA LEU A 413 -2.27 -31.66 -0.15
C LEU A 413 -0.99 -30.83 -0.27
N HIS A 414 -0.69 -30.32 -1.46
CA HIS A 414 0.43 -29.39 -1.64
C HIS A 414 0.06 -27.98 -1.19
N ARG A 415 0.98 -27.28 -0.51
CA ARG A 415 0.87 -25.87 -0.13
C ARG A 415 1.71 -25.05 -1.09
N HIS A 416 1.08 -24.14 -1.83
CA HIS A 416 1.77 -23.30 -2.80
C HIS A 416 1.81 -21.84 -2.37
N VAL A 417 2.93 -21.20 -2.64
CA VAL A 417 3.19 -19.82 -2.18
C VAL A 417 3.18 -18.85 -3.36
N VAL A 418 3.65 -19.34 -4.51
CA VAL A 418 3.90 -18.54 -5.73
C VAL A 418 3.37 -19.21 -7.01
N PHE A 419 2.97 -20.48 -6.97
CA PHE A 419 2.49 -21.19 -8.16
C PHE A 419 1.68 -22.44 -7.80
N ALA A 420 0.46 -22.61 -8.30
CA ALA A 420 -0.21 -23.92 -8.21
C ALA A 420 0.12 -24.75 -9.47
N GLY A 421 0.89 -25.83 -9.30
CA GLY A 421 1.25 -26.73 -10.41
C GLY A 421 0.05 -27.50 -10.96
N LYS A 422 0.14 -27.96 -12.22
CA LYS A 422 -0.90 -28.80 -12.85
C LYS A 422 -1.09 -30.17 -12.19
N SER A 423 -0.09 -30.64 -11.45
CA SER A 423 -0.02 -31.99 -10.88
C SER A 423 -0.31 -32.06 -9.37
N CYS A 424 -1.06 -31.10 -8.84
CA CYS A 424 -1.31 -31.02 -7.39
C CYS A 424 -2.47 -31.92 -6.96
N PRO A 425 -2.35 -32.61 -5.81
CA PRO A 425 -3.44 -33.40 -5.25
C PRO A 425 -4.71 -32.57 -5.05
N VAL A 426 -5.86 -33.13 -5.38
CA VAL A 426 -7.19 -32.51 -5.22
C VAL A 426 -7.78 -32.97 -3.88
N PRO A 427 -8.44 -32.11 -3.10
CA PRO A 427 -9.08 -32.51 -1.85
C PRO A 427 -10.14 -33.59 -2.05
N GLU A 428 -10.04 -34.68 -1.29
CA GLU A 428 -10.94 -35.82 -1.33
C GLU A 428 -11.89 -35.84 -0.12
N THR A 429 -11.40 -35.45 1.07
CA THR A 429 -12.19 -35.47 2.31
C THR A 429 -12.72 -34.08 2.68
N GLU A 430 -13.75 -34.03 3.55
CA GLU A 430 -14.26 -32.75 4.05
C GLU A 430 -13.23 -32.03 4.95
N ASP A 431 -12.40 -32.79 5.68
CA ASP A 431 -11.30 -32.22 6.48
C ASP A 431 -10.26 -31.52 5.60
N GLU A 432 -9.92 -32.13 4.46
CA GLU A 432 -9.03 -31.53 3.47
C GLU A 432 -9.66 -30.26 2.86
N ARG A 433 -10.96 -30.26 2.56
CA ARG A 433 -11.68 -29.06 2.10
C ARG A 433 -11.74 -27.98 3.18
N ALA A 434 -11.94 -28.34 4.44
CA ALA A 434 -11.93 -27.42 5.57
C ALA A 434 -10.54 -26.83 5.84
N MET A 435 -9.47 -27.63 5.68
CA MET A 435 -8.09 -27.15 5.71
C MET A 435 -7.85 -26.12 4.60
N LEU A 436 -8.25 -26.44 3.36
CA LEU A 436 -8.11 -25.51 2.23
C LEU A 436 -8.81 -24.19 2.47
N ARG A 437 -10.05 -24.20 3.00
CA ARG A 437 -10.77 -22.98 3.36
C ARG A 437 -9.98 -22.15 4.37
N ARG A 438 -9.46 -22.77 5.44
CA ARG A 438 -8.65 -22.10 6.47
C ARG A 438 -7.31 -21.57 5.95
N GLU A 439 -6.67 -22.29 5.04
CA GLU A 439 -5.33 -21.93 4.56
C GLU A 439 -5.33 -21.09 3.28
N SER A 440 -6.48 -20.88 2.64
CA SER A 440 -6.59 -20.12 1.38
C SER A 440 -6.16 -18.66 1.48
N GLU A 441 -6.13 -18.09 2.68
CA GLU A 441 -5.57 -16.75 2.95
C GLU A 441 -4.05 -16.72 2.77
N SER A 442 -3.40 -17.87 2.99
CA SER A 442 -1.95 -17.97 3.05
C SER A 442 -1.36 -18.91 2.00
N HIS A 443 -2.12 -19.79 1.38
CA HIS A 443 -1.63 -20.75 0.39
C HIS A 443 -2.57 -20.84 -0.80
N ILE A 444 -1.98 -21.12 -1.95
CA ILE A 444 -2.67 -21.19 -3.24
C ILE A 444 -3.04 -22.63 -3.52
N TYR A 445 -4.28 -22.83 -3.98
CA TYR A 445 -4.79 -24.13 -4.34
C TYR A 445 -5.62 -24.04 -5.62
N GLY A 446 -5.51 -25.07 -6.46
CA GLY A 446 -6.33 -25.21 -7.67
C GLY A 446 -6.17 -24.09 -8.71
N ARG A 447 -7.18 -23.95 -9.56
CA ARG A 447 -7.22 -22.97 -10.65
C ARG A 447 -7.33 -21.53 -10.14
N LEU A 448 -7.00 -20.57 -11.00
CA LEU A 448 -7.17 -19.14 -10.69
C LEU A 448 -8.65 -18.79 -10.59
N THR A 449 -9.00 -18.22 -9.44
CA THR A 449 -10.34 -17.71 -9.12
C THR A 449 -10.19 -16.28 -8.61
N PHE A 450 -11.15 -15.43 -8.96
CA PHE A 450 -11.24 -14.09 -8.38
C PHE A 450 -12.09 -14.14 -7.12
N MET A 451 -11.76 -13.27 -6.17
CA MET A 451 -12.62 -13.00 -5.03
C MET A 451 -13.73 -12.02 -5.45
N GLU A 452 -14.99 -12.49 -5.42
CA GLU A 452 -16.19 -11.71 -5.79
C GLU A 452 -16.88 -11.09 -4.57
N MET A 453 -16.84 -11.77 -3.42
CA MET A 453 -17.37 -11.30 -2.15
C MET A 453 -16.27 -11.39 -1.09
N ASN A 454 -16.18 -10.38 -0.25
CA ASN A 454 -15.12 -10.18 0.74
C ASN A 454 -15.33 -11.06 1.99
N PRO A 455 -14.65 -12.21 2.15
CA PRO A 455 -14.70 -13.00 3.36
C PRO A 455 -13.54 -12.53 4.25
N GLY A 456 -13.75 -11.48 5.06
CA GLY A 456 -12.78 -11.10 6.07
C GLY A 456 -11.49 -10.43 5.57
N ARG A 457 -10.63 -10.11 6.53
CA ARG A 457 -9.50 -9.16 6.48
C ARG A 457 -8.60 -9.34 5.25
N GLN A 458 -8.66 -8.42 4.29
CA GLN A 458 -7.62 -8.29 3.27
C GLN A 458 -6.40 -7.53 3.82
N LEU A 459 -5.22 -7.87 3.30
CA LEU A 459 -3.94 -7.24 3.65
C LEU A 459 -3.76 -5.84 3.03
N ILE A 460 -4.55 -5.51 2.00
CA ILE A 460 -4.55 -4.21 1.32
C ILE A 460 -5.94 -3.62 1.47
N GLY A 461 -6.06 -2.68 2.41
CA GLY A 461 -7.35 -2.09 2.73
C GLY A 461 -8.23 -3.01 3.57
N SER A 462 -9.09 -2.41 4.38
CA SER A 462 -9.96 -3.16 5.27
C SER A 462 -11.37 -2.66 5.10
N PHE A 463 -12.29 -3.53 4.65
CA PHE A 463 -13.73 -3.32 4.86
C PHE A 463 -14.17 -3.88 6.23
N ASN A 464 -13.30 -4.60 6.93
CA ASN A 464 -13.54 -5.31 8.19
C ASN A 464 -12.43 -4.98 9.20
N PRO A 465 -12.46 -3.80 9.84
CA PRO A 465 -11.38 -3.33 10.69
C PRO A 465 -11.09 -4.27 11.87
N ILE A 466 -9.84 -4.28 12.33
CA ILE A 466 -9.48 -4.97 13.57
C ILE A 466 -10.02 -4.19 14.75
N THR A 467 -11.02 -4.75 15.43
CA THR A 467 -11.63 -4.17 16.65
C THR A 467 -11.17 -4.86 17.93
N THR A 468 -10.26 -5.84 17.83
CA THR A 468 -9.79 -6.62 18.97
C THR A 468 -8.69 -5.89 19.74
N GLY A 469 -8.87 -5.75 21.06
CA GLY A 469 -7.93 -5.08 21.96
C GLY A 469 -8.04 -3.56 21.95
N ASP A 470 -7.64 -2.92 23.04
CA ASP A 470 -7.48 -1.47 23.10
C ASP A 470 -6.18 -1.09 22.37
N TRP A 471 -6.31 -0.37 21.25
CA TRP A 471 -5.20 0.08 20.40
C TRP A 471 -4.20 0.99 21.13
N THR A 472 -4.61 1.61 22.23
CA THR A 472 -3.81 2.55 23.00
C THR A 472 -3.29 1.99 24.32
N ALA A 473 -3.87 0.90 24.81
CA ALA A 473 -3.61 0.39 26.16
C ALA A 473 -2.13 0.12 26.43
N GLU A 474 -1.41 -0.53 25.51
CA GLU A 474 0.02 -0.85 25.72
C GLU A 474 0.91 0.41 25.74
N ALA A 475 0.47 1.54 25.16
CA ALA A 475 1.27 2.77 25.15
C ALA A 475 1.17 3.57 26.44
N TYR A 476 0.08 3.41 27.20
CA TYR A 476 -0.19 4.15 28.44
C TYR A 476 0.00 3.31 29.71
N GLN A 477 0.69 2.17 29.59
CA GLN A 477 1.15 1.32 30.69
C GLN A 477 2.60 1.65 31.03
#